data_AF-A0A9X8DUF0-F1
#
_entry.id   AF-A0A9X8DUF0-F1
#
_cell.length_a   1.000
_cell.length_b   1.000
_cell.length_c   1.000
_cell.angle_alpha   90.00
_cell.angle_beta   90.00
_cell.angle_gamma   90.00
#
_symmetry.space_group_name_H-M   'P 1'
#
loop_
_entity.id
_entity.type
_entity.pdbx_description
1 polymer ?
#
loop_
_entity_poly.entity_id
_entity_poly.type
_entity_poly.pdbx_seq_one_letter_code
_entity_poly.pdbx_strand_id
1 'polypeptide(L)'
;MWEAPHKKRHWYTNLTSHIEREHPEYLNYDATAPISEQNLFMPLFSRSVGNVYGWLTWITSSLLPLNFCENEMARRYSNLGPIINKSLMKWMHQMCRRLEVKLKKTLPESFACVFDAWTCGSTHYVEVFAPK
;
A
#
# COMPACT_ATOMS: atom_id res chain seq x y z
N MET A 1 3.98 59.56 20.42
CA MET A 1 5.09 58.59 20.44
C MET A 1 4.51 57.28 19.90
N TRP A 2 5.07 56.78 18.81
CA TRP A 2 4.48 55.72 17.99
C TRP A 2 4.54 54.34 18.68
N GLU A 3 3.54 53.49 18.47
CA GLU A 3 3.69 52.03 18.62
C GLU A 3 3.25 51.36 17.33
N ALA A 4 4.16 50.59 16.72
CA ALA A 4 3.88 49.77 15.54
C ALA A 4 2.92 48.64 15.89
N PRO A 5 1.95 48.28 15.02
CA PRO A 5 1.27 47.01 15.16
C PRO A 5 2.24 45.86 14.85
N HIS A 6 2.51 45.03 15.85
CA HIS A 6 3.25 43.78 15.68
C HIS A 6 2.52 42.85 14.69
N LYS A 7 3.06 42.73 13.48
CA LYS A 7 2.55 41.83 12.43
C LYS A 7 2.77 40.38 12.87
N LYS A 8 1.68 39.66 13.22
CA LYS A 8 1.70 38.22 13.45
C LYS A 8 2.24 37.51 12.19
N ARG A 9 3.47 37.01 12.24
CA ARG A 9 4.05 36.18 11.17
C ARG A 9 3.48 34.77 11.33
N HIS A 10 2.52 34.42 10.48
CA HIS A 10 2.07 33.06 10.35
C HIS A 10 3.18 32.24 9.68
N TRP A 11 3.75 31.30 10.42
CA TRP A 11 4.90 30.50 10.03
C TRP A 11 4.69 29.71 8.73
N TYR A 12 3.45 29.25 8.48
CA TYR A 12 3.06 28.56 7.25
C TYR A 12 3.23 29.44 6.02
N THR A 13 2.75 30.70 6.06
CA THR A 13 2.80 31.61 4.91
C THR A 13 4.24 31.97 4.51
N ASN A 14 5.17 31.91 5.46
CA ASN A 14 6.58 32.20 5.23
C ASN A 14 7.33 31.02 4.58
N LEU A 15 6.89 29.79 4.85
CA LEU A 15 7.47 28.59 4.24
C LEU A 15 7.00 28.43 2.79
N THR A 16 5.69 28.55 2.53
CA THR A 16 5.14 28.41 1.17
C THR A 16 5.72 29.46 0.23
N SER A 17 5.77 30.73 0.67
CA SER A 17 6.38 31.80 -0.12
C SER A 17 7.89 31.65 -0.33
N HIS A 18 8.61 31.01 0.59
CA HIS A 18 10.02 30.72 0.42
C HIS A 18 10.24 29.61 -0.61
N ILE A 19 9.45 28.53 -0.56
CA ILE A 19 9.50 27.44 -1.53
C ILE A 19 9.13 27.95 -2.94
N GLU A 20 8.08 28.77 -3.04
CA GLU A 20 7.67 29.37 -4.33
C GLU A 20 8.75 30.29 -4.92
N ARG A 21 9.51 31.00 -4.08
CA ARG A 21 10.53 31.96 -4.54
C ARG A 21 11.87 31.32 -4.84
N GLU A 22 12.34 30.44 -3.96
CA GLU A 22 13.71 29.90 -4.02
C GLU A 22 13.79 28.53 -4.71
N HIS A 23 12.66 27.81 -4.82
CA HIS A 23 12.62 26.45 -5.33
C HIS A 23 11.55 26.23 -6.41
N PRO A 24 11.46 27.05 -7.49
CA PRO A 24 10.43 26.92 -8.53
C PRO A 24 10.36 25.54 -9.21
N GLU A 25 11.44 24.74 -9.12
CA GLU A 25 11.49 23.34 -9.53
C GLU A 25 10.51 22.44 -8.77
N TYR A 26 9.97 22.86 -7.62
CA TYR A 26 9.00 22.07 -6.83
C TYR A 26 7.77 21.67 -7.66
N LEU A 27 7.36 22.50 -8.62
CA LEU A 27 6.25 22.22 -9.54
C LEU A 27 6.51 21.03 -10.47
N ASN A 28 7.79 20.70 -10.72
CA ASN A 28 8.18 19.57 -11.56
C ASN A 28 8.29 18.26 -10.78
N TYR A 29 8.34 18.29 -9.44
CA TYR A 29 8.35 17.08 -8.61
C TYR A 29 7.03 16.32 -8.72
N ASP A 30 5.91 17.03 -8.82
CA ASP A 30 4.57 16.43 -8.98
C ASP A 30 4.36 15.82 -10.37
N ALA A 31 5.07 16.34 -11.38
CA ALA A 31 4.98 15.89 -12.77
C ALA A 31 5.90 14.71 -13.11
N THR A 32 7.03 14.55 -12.39
CA THR A 32 8.07 13.55 -12.71
C THR A 32 7.95 12.25 -11.92
N ALA A 33 7.20 12.26 -10.81
CA ALA A 33 6.86 11.06 -10.07
C ALA A 33 5.45 11.25 -9.50
N PRO A 34 4.39 10.69 -10.11
CA PRO A 34 3.09 10.69 -9.45
C PRO A 34 3.31 9.99 -8.10
N ILE A 35 3.20 10.74 -7.01
CA ILE A 35 3.19 10.16 -5.68
C ILE A 35 2.04 9.16 -5.74
N SER A 36 2.37 7.86 -5.75
CA SER A 36 1.32 6.86 -5.73
C SER A 36 0.44 7.20 -4.52
N GLU A 37 -0.87 7.22 -4.69
CA GLU A 37 -1.79 7.48 -3.57
C GLU A 37 -1.40 6.65 -2.33
N GLN A 38 -0.91 5.43 -2.58
CA GLN A 38 -0.27 4.56 -1.60
C GLN A 38 0.84 5.25 -0.81
N ASN A 39 1.87 5.80 -1.46
CA ASN A 39 2.97 6.51 -0.80
C ASN A 39 2.51 7.77 -0.02
N LEU A 40 1.47 8.46 -0.51
CA LEU A 40 0.90 9.62 0.18
C LEU A 40 0.18 9.22 1.48
N PHE A 41 -0.48 8.06 1.49
CA PHE A 41 -1.28 7.59 2.62
C PHE A 41 -0.49 6.71 3.61
N MET A 42 0.65 6.12 3.21
CA MET A 42 1.47 5.29 4.10
C MET A 42 1.83 5.95 5.44
N PRO A 43 2.19 7.26 5.51
CA PRO A 43 2.45 7.95 6.76
C PRO A 43 1.22 8.15 7.66
N LEU A 44 0.00 8.05 7.11
CA LEU A 44 -1.25 8.23 7.85
C LEU A 44 -1.71 6.95 8.57
N PHE A 45 -1.17 5.79 8.21
CA PHE A 45 -1.51 4.52 8.83
C PHE A 45 -0.65 4.26 10.08
N SER A 46 -1.21 3.51 11.03
CA SER A 46 -0.42 3.05 12.17
C SER A 46 0.75 2.18 11.72
N ARG A 47 1.85 2.21 12.48
CA ARG A 47 3.02 1.37 12.20
C ARG A 47 2.67 -0.12 12.10
N SER A 48 1.69 -0.59 12.86
CA SER A 48 1.22 -1.99 12.80
C SER A 48 0.53 -2.32 11.47
N VAL A 49 -0.28 -1.41 10.92
CA VAL A 49 -0.92 -1.58 9.61
C VAL A 49 0.11 -1.55 8.50
N GLY A 50 1.02 -0.58 8.52
CA GLY A 50 2.12 -0.51 7.56
C GLY A 50 3.00 -1.76 7.59
N ASN A 51 3.22 -2.34 8.77
CA ASN A 51 3.97 -3.58 8.93
C ASN A 51 3.29 -4.78 8.27
N VAL A 52 1.99 -4.97 8.52
CA VAL A 52 1.19 -6.05 7.90
C VAL A 52 1.17 -5.88 6.39
N TYR A 53 0.95 -4.66 5.90
CA TYR A 53 0.95 -4.35 4.48
C TYR A 53 2.30 -4.66 3.82
N GLY A 54 3.41 -4.26 4.46
CA GLY A 54 4.76 -4.53 3.96
C GLY A 54 5.05 -6.04 3.84
N TRP A 55 4.72 -6.81 4.88
CA TRP A 55 4.89 -8.27 4.85
C TRP A 55 4.04 -8.94 3.77
N LEU A 56 2.76 -8.57 3.65
CA LEU A 56 1.88 -9.13 2.62
C LEU A 56 2.36 -8.77 1.22
N THR A 57 2.70 -7.50 1.00
CA THR A 57 3.16 -7.02 -0.32
C THR A 57 4.41 -7.76 -0.76
N TRP A 58 5.39 -7.94 0.13
CA TRP A 58 6.60 -8.69 -0.20
C TRP A 58 6.29 -10.14 -0.53
N ILE A 59 5.53 -10.82 0.35
CA ILE A 59 5.22 -12.23 0.16
C ILE A 59 4.43 -12.48 -1.12
N THR A 60 3.43 -11.66 -1.44
CA THR A 60 2.62 -11.82 -2.65
C THR A 60 3.38 -11.45 -3.92
N SER A 61 4.17 -10.37 -3.89
CA SER A 61 4.90 -9.91 -5.08
C SER A 61 6.06 -10.83 -5.45
N SER A 62 6.64 -11.52 -4.45
CA SER A 62 7.74 -12.48 -4.66
C SER A 62 7.28 -13.94 -4.66
N LEU A 63 5.97 -14.20 -4.59
CA LEU A 63 5.38 -15.55 -4.54
C LEU A 63 6.01 -16.45 -3.47
N LEU A 64 6.28 -15.90 -2.29
CA LEU A 64 6.91 -16.61 -1.20
C LEU A 64 5.87 -17.35 -0.34
N PRO A 65 6.27 -18.38 0.42
CA PRO A 65 5.42 -18.98 1.44
C PRO A 65 5.00 -17.96 2.51
N LEU A 66 3.78 -18.05 3.04
CA LEU A 66 3.29 -17.15 4.10
C LEU A 66 4.13 -17.22 5.38
N ASN A 67 4.75 -18.37 5.67
CA ASN A 67 5.66 -18.53 6.81
C ASN A 67 7.00 -17.77 6.64
N PHE A 68 7.27 -17.19 5.46
CA PHE A 68 8.46 -16.39 5.22
C PHE A 68 8.58 -15.19 6.17
N CYS A 69 7.46 -14.65 6.67
CA CYS A 69 7.49 -13.59 7.67
C CYS A 69 8.14 -14.00 9.00
N GLU A 70 8.33 -15.30 9.22
CA GLU A 70 9.01 -15.87 10.39
C GLU A 70 10.47 -16.23 10.12
N ASN A 71 10.95 -16.09 8.87
CA ASN A 71 12.33 -16.36 8.51
C ASN A 71 13.30 -15.38 9.21
N GLU A 72 14.33 -15.93 9.85
CA GLU A 72 15.28 -15.15 10.65
C GLU A 72 16.07 -14.14 9.80
N MET A 73 16.53 -14.54 8.62
CA MET A 73 17.27 -13.67 7.71
C MET A 73 16.37 -12.54 7.17
N ALA A 74 15.14 -12.87 6.78
CA ALA A 74 14.17 -11.87 6.33
C ALA A 74 13.89 -10.83 7.42
N ARG A 75 13.73 -11.27 8.68
CA ARG A 75 13.56 -10.36 9.83
C ARG A 75 14.81 -9.55 10.11
N ARG A 76 16.00 -10.14 9.99
CA ARG A 76 17.29 -9.48 10.27
C ARG A 76 17.60 -8.37 9.27
N TYR A 77 17.27 -8.58 8.00
CA TYR A 77 17.64 -7.66 6.91
C TYR A 77 16.50 -6.77 6.42
N SER A 78 15.30 -6.86 7.02
CA SER A 78 14.18 -6.00 6.67
C SER A 78 13.94 -4.92 7.71
N ASN A 79 13.33 -3.82 7.28
CA ASN A 79 12.83 -2.76 8.17
C ASN A 79 11.43 -3.09 8.74
N LEU A 80 10.91 -4.29 8.48
CA LEU A 80 9.59 -4.72 8.93
C LEU A 80 9.69 -5.29 10.35
N GLY A 81 8.78 -4.86 11.22
CA GLY A 81 8.64 -5.42 12.56
C GLY A 81 8.23 -6.91 12.51
N PRO A 82 8.65 -7.73 13.49
CA PRO A 82 8.35 -9.15 13.49
C PRO A 82 6.84 -9.41 13.54
N ILE A 83 6.37 -10.34 12.71
CA ILE A 83 5.00 -10.84 12.72
C ILE A 83 5.02 -12.37 12.68
N ILE A 84 4.11 -13.00 13.40
CA ILE A 84 3.90 -14.45 13.31
C ILE A 84 2.95 -14.77 12.15
N ASN A 85 3.18 -15.90 11.50
CA ASN A 85 2.43 -16.36 10.33
C ASN A 85 0.92 -16.40 10.63
N LYS A 86 0.53 -16.90 11.81
CA LYS A 86 -0.87 -16.94 12.24
C LYS A 86 -1.55 -15.56 12.23
N SER A 87 -0.83 -14.52 12.66
CA SER A 87 -1.34 -13.15 12.67
C SER A 87 -1.38 -12.56 11.26
N LEU A 88 -0.37 -12.82 10.44
CA LEU A 88 -0.35 -12.39 9.04
C LEU A 88 -1.53 -13.01 8.26
N MET A 89 -1.77 -14.32 8.43
CA MET A 89 -2.87 -15.04 7.80
C MET A 89 -4.24 -14.51 8.25
N LYS A 90 -4.39 -14.16 9.54
CA LYS A 90 -5.62 -13.50 10.04
C LYS A 90 -5.89 -12.20 9.29
N TRP A 91 -4.88 -11.36 9.09
CA TRP A 91 -5.02 -10.11 8.34
C TRP A 91 -5.31 -10.35 6.86
N MET A 92 -4.61 -11.30 6.24
CA MET A 92 -4.87 -11.71 4.86
C MET A 92 -6.35 -12.12 4.67
N HIS A 93 -6.89 -12.97 5.54
CA HIS A 93 -8.31 -13.34 5.47
C HIS A 93 -9.26 -12.16 5.66
N GLN A 94 -8.95 -11.21 6.55
CA GLN A 94 -9.76 -10.00 6.71
C GLN A 94 -9.72 -9.11 5.46
N MET A 95 -8.54 -8.98 4.84
CA MET A 95 -8.39 -8.24 3.58
C MET A 95 -9.14 -8.90 2.45
N CYS A 96 -9.03 -10.23 2.28
CA CYS A 96 -9.79 -11.00 1.29
C CYS A 96 -11.29 -10.77 1.45
N ARG A 97 -11.84 -10.88 2.67
CA ARG A 97 -13.27 -10.59 2.94
C ARG A 97 -13.65 -9.17 2.53
N ARG A 98 -12.79 -8.19 2.79
CA ARG A 98 -13.07 -6.79 2.43
C ARG A 98 -13.02 -6.58 0.92
N LEU A 99 -12.07 -7.23 0.24
CA LEU A 99 -11.96 -7.25 -1.21
C LEU A 99 -13.17 -7.93 -1.84
N GLU A 100 -13.61 -9.07 -1.33
CA GLU A 100 -14.84 -9.76 -1.80
C GLU A 100 -16.06 -8.85 -1.70
N VAL A 101 -16.23 -8.13 -0.58
CA VAL A 101 -17.34 -7.17 -0.42
C VAL A 101 -17.23 -6.03 -1.44
N LYS A 102 -16.02 -5.53 -1.71
CA LYS A 102 -15.79 -4.48 -2.71
C LYS A 102 -16.07 -5.00 -4.11
N LEU A 103 -15.54 -6.17 -4.45
CA LEU A 103 -15.76 -6.86 -5.73
C LEU A 103 -17.25 -7.10 -5.98
N LYS A 104 -18.00 -7.61 -5.00
CA LYS A 104 -19.46 -7.79 -5.12
C LYS A 104 -20.20 -6.49 -5.43
N LYS A 105 -19.71 -5.34 -4.99
CA LYS A 105 -20.30 -4.02 -5.30
C LYS A 105 -19.87 -3.47 -6.66
N THR A 106 -18.71 -3.89 -7.16
CA THR A 106 -18.14 -3.41 -8.42
C THR A 106 -18.52 -4.32 -9.60
N LEU A 107 -18.75 -5.61 -9.35
CA LEU A 107 -19.15 -6.57 -10.36
C LEU A 107 -20.60 -6.33 -10.81
N PRO A 108 -20.91 -6.54 -12.11
CA PRO A 108 -22.28 -6.52 -12.60
C PRO A 108 -23.11 -7.66 -11.98
N GLU A 109 -24.44 -7.52 -12.03
CA GLU A 109 -25.40 -8.51 -11.49
C GLU A 109 -25.20 -9.91 -12.06
N SER A 110 -24.72 -9.99 -13.31
CA SER A 110 -24.24 -11.22 -13.93
C SER A 110 -22.88 -11.00 -14.55
N PHE A 111 -21.96 -11.94 -14.31
CA PHE A 111 -20.66 -12.03 -14.97
C PHE A 111 -20.37 -13.50 -15.26
N ALA A 112 -19.68 -13.77 -16.35
CA ALA A 112 -19.22 -15.12 -16.67
C ALA A 112 -17.85 -15.37 -16.02
N CYS A 113 -17.66 -16.58 -15.52
CA CYS A 113 -16.37 -17.06 -15.05
C CYS A 113 -16.17 -18.48 -15.59
N VAL A 114 -15.14 -18.68 -16.41
CA VAL A 114 -14.77 -19.97 -16.97
C VAL A 114 -13.63 -20.52 -16.13
N PHE A 115 -13.81 -21.74 -15.63
CA PHE A 115 -12.77 -22.47 -14.93
C PHE A 115 -12.25 -23.56 -15.86
N ASP A 116 -10.96 -23.54 -16.15
CA ASP A 116 -10.29 -24.67 -16.79
C ASP A 116 -9.30 -25.27 -15.80
N ALA A 117 -9.27 -26.60 -15.70
CA ALA A 117 -8.42 -27.28 -14.75
C ALA A 117 -7.67 -28.41 -15.44
N TRP A 118 -6.35 -28.42 -15.31
CA TRP A 118 -5.51 -29.47 -15.86
C TRP A 118 -4.43 -29.90 -14.87
N THR A 119 -3.84 -31.06 -15.13
CA THR A 119 -2.73 -31.60 -14.32
C THR A 119 -1.53 -31.81 -15.22
N CYS A 120 -0.36 -31.34 -14.79
CA CYS A 120 0.92 -31.64 -15.44
C CYS A 120 1.86 -32.27 -14.40
N GLY A 121 2.14 -33.57 -14.56
CA GLY A 121 2.89 -34.34 -13.56
C GLY A 121 2.16 -34.39 -12.21
N SER A 122 2.82 -33.93 -11.15
CA SER A 122 2.26 -33.87 -9.78
C SER A 122 1.60 -32.53 -9.44
N THR A 123 1.49 -31.60 -10.40
CA THR A 123 1.00 -30.25 -10.15
C THR A 123 -0.36 -30.05 -10.80
N HIS A 124 -1.32 -29.60 -10.00
CA HIS A 124 -2.67 -29.24 -10.44
C HIS A 124 -2.75 -27.74 -10.71
N TYR A 125 -3.31 -27.39 -11.87
CA TYR A 125 -3.50 -26.01 -12.31
C TYR A 125 -4.99 -25.74 -12.45
N VAL A 126 -5.40 -24.53 -12.10
CA VAL A 126 -6.75 -24.01 -12.36
C VAL A 126 -6.59 -22.64 -12.98
N GLU A 127 -7.05 -22.48 -14.20
CA GLU A 127 -7.22 -21.21 -14.87
C GLU A 127 -8.63 -20.69 -14.61
N VAL A 128 -8.71 -19.38 -14.36
CA VAL A 128 -9.97 -18.67 -14.13
C VAL A 128 -10.02 -17.51 -15.11
N PHE A 129 -10.94 -17.59 -16.07
CA PHE A 129 -11.14 -16.56 -17.08
C PHE A 129 -12.47 -15.83 -16.83
N ALA A 130 -12.42 -14.51 -16.74
CA ALA A 130 -13.60 -13.66 -16.67
C ALA A 130 -13.71 -12.86 -17.99
N PRO A 131 -14.59 -13.24 -18.93
CA PRO A 131 -14.83 -12.45 -20.14
C PRO A 131 -15.33 -11.06 -19.75
N LYS A 132 -14.85 -10.04 -20.45
CA LYS A 132 -15.35 -8.66 -20.31
C LYS A 132 -16.78 -8.53 -20.81
#